data_AF-A0A8X7YB95-F1
#
_entry.id   AF-A0A8X7YB95-F1
#
_cell.length_a   1.000
_cell.length_b   1.000
_cell.length_c   1.000
_cell.angle_alpha   90.00
_cell.angle_beta   90.00
_cell.angle_gamma   90.00
#
_symmetry.space_group_name_H-M   'P 1'
#
loop_
_entity.id
_entity.type
_entity.pdbx_description
1 polymer ?
#
loop_
_entity_poly.entity_id
_entity_poly.type
_entity_poly.pdbx_seq_one_letter_code
_entity_poly.pdbx_strand_id
1 'polypeptide(L)'
;MAKYSKATLLLLPLLVLLLIKSSHAAGGISIYWGQNGNEGTLAQTCATGRYAYVNIAFLNKFGNGQTPEMNLAGHCNPANGGCTIVSGGIKSCQQQGIKVLLSLGGGIGNYTLASKDDARNVADYLWNNFLGGQSSSRPLGDAVLDGIDFDIEQGSALYWEDLARFLSKHGRKVYLAAAPQCRFPDRALLDSSMASQFDSAPEFAILCSIVSASPLLFA
;
A
#
# COMPACT_ATOMS: atom_id res chain seq x y z
N MET A 1 58.54 17.86 3.03
CA MET A 1 57.99 16.76 2.19
C MET A 1 57.40 15.70 3.11
N ALA A 2 56.08 15.68 3.29
CA ALA A 2 55.41 14.71 4.16
C ALA A 2 55.35 13.34 3.48
N LYS A 3 55.86 12.30 4.14
CA LYS A 3 55.82 10.92 3.66
C LYS A 3 54.45 10.33 4.02
N TYR A 4 53.55 10.26 3.06
CA TYR A 4 52.29 9.55 3.23
C TYR A 4 52.53 8.05 3.24
N SER A 5 52.11 7.37 4.32
CA SER A 5 52.21 5.91 4.44
C SER A 5 51.30 5.25 3.41
N LYS A 6 51.79 4.23 2.71
CA LYS A 6 51.00 3.43 1.74
C LYS A 6 49.70 2.87 2.34
N ALA A 7 49.66 2.66 3.66
CA ALA A 7 48.46 2.22 4.37
C ALA A 7 47.31 3.25 4.31
N THR A 8 47.64 4.55 4.29
CA THR A 8 46.64 5.64 4.26
C THR A 8 45.97 5.77 2.88
N LEU A 9 46.66 5.39 1.80
CA LEU A 9 46.10 5.42 0.44
C LEU A 9 45.08 4.30 0.18
N LEU A 10 45.15 3.18 0.90
CA LEU A 10 44.23 2.03 0.76
C LEU A 10 42.98 2.12 1.64
N LEU A 11 43.04 2.90 2.74
CA LEU A 11 41.91 3.13 3.63
C LEU A 11 40.83 4.03 3.01
N LEU A 12 41.22 4.98 2.15
CA LEU A 12 40.31 5.92 1.50
C LEU A 12 39.30 5.23 0.54
N PRO A 13 39.69 4.33 -0.39
CA PRO A 13 38.73 3.65 -1.25
C PRO A 13 37.82 2.68 -0.48
N LEU A 14 38.32 2.06 0.60
CA LEU A 14 37.51 1.16 1.44
C LEU A 14 36.44 1.93 2.23
N LEU A 15 36.75 3.15 2.71
CA LEU A 15 35.79 4.05 3.35
C LEU A 15 34.76 4.58 2.34
N VAL A 16 35.17 4.83 1.09
CA VAL A 16 34.25 5.23 0.00
C VAL A 16 33.28 4.09 -0.35
N LEU A 17 33.74 2.83 -0.38
CA LEU A 17 32.87 1.65 -0.59
C LEU A 17 31.82 1.46 0.52
N LEU A 18 32.12 1.83 1.77
CA LEU A 18 31.16 1.80 2.89
C LEU A 18 30.13 2.94 2.83
N LEU A 19 30.39 4.00 2.05
CA LEU A 19 29.48 5.14 1.86
C LEU A 19 28.55 4.96 0.65
N ILE A 20 28.77 3.93 -0.17
CA ILE A 20 27.84 3.55 -1.24
C ILE A 20 26.65 2.84 -0.58
N LYS A 21 25.70 3.63 -0.06
CA LYS A 21 24.34 3.13 0.16
C LYS A 21 23.78 2.81 -1.23
N SER A 22 23.77 1.54 -1.60
CA SER A 22 22.99 1.07 -2.72
C SER A 22 21.55 1.51 -2.49
N SER A 23 21.11 2.55 -3.20
CA SER A 23 19.70 2.87 -3.38
C SER A 23 19.11 1.71 -4.17
N HIS A 24 18.76 0.64 -3.46
CA HIS A 24 17.98 -0.44 -4.03
C HIS A 24 16.59 0.14 -4.27
N ALA A 25 16.37 0.74 -5.43
CA ALA A 25 15.12 0.50 -6.11
C ALA A 25 15.12 -1.01 -6.41
N ALA A 26 14.77 -1.82 -5.41
CA ALA A 26 14.63 -3.25 -5.58
C ALA A 26 13.48 -3.42 -6.57
N GLY A 27 13.84 -3.59 -7.85
CA GLY A 27 12.87 -3.88 -8.89
C GLY A 27 12.02 -5.06 -8.44
N GLY A 28 10.72 -4.99 -8.69
CA GLY A 28 9.78 -6.00 -8.23
C GLY A 28 8.42 -5.78 -8.88
N ILE A 29 7.69 -6.86 -9.09
CA ILE A 29 6.34 -6.79 -9.65
C ILE A 29 5.37 -6.58 -8.48
N SER A 30 4.49 -5.60 -8.61
CA SER A 30 3.30 -5.46 -7.75
C SER A 30 2.08 -6.01 -8.46
N ILE A 31 1.16 -6.61 -7.72
CA ILE A 31 -0.08 -7.16 -8.26
C ILE A 31 -1.26 -6.84 -7.36
N TYR A 32 -2.42 -6.54 -7.95
CA TYR A 32 -3.69 -6.47 -7.24
C TYR A 32 -4.32 -7.87 -7.12
N TRP A 33 -4.84 -8.18 -5.94
CA TRP A 33 -5.54 -9.43 -5.64
C TRP A 33 -6.82 -9.13 -4.87
N GLY A 34 -7.91 -9.84 -5.16
CA GLY A 34 -9.14 -9.81 -4.37
C GLY A 34 -10.41 -9.48 -5.16
N GLN A 35 -10.31 -9.14 -6.45
CA GLN A 35 -11.47 -8.73 -7.25
C GLN A 35 -12.02 -9.83 -8.16
N ASN A 36 -11.48 -11.04 -8.12
CA ASN A 36 -12.04 -12.19 -8.82
C ASN A 36 -11.86 -13.48 -8.02
N GLY A 37 -12.95 -14.10 -7.56
CA GLY A 37 -12.89 -15.33 -6.75
C GLY A 37 -12.20 -16.53 -7.43
N ASN A 38 -11.98 -16.47 -8.74
CA ASN A 38 -11.27 -17.50 -9.51
C ASN A 38 -9.78 -17.21 -9.71
N GLU A 39 -9.24 -16.12 -9.16
CA GLU A 39 -7.82 -15.75 -9.29
C GLU A 39 -6.88 -16.55 -8.37
N GLY A 40 -7.44 -17.49 -7.59
CA GLY A 40 -6.73 -18.28 -6.60
C GLY A 40 -6.59 -17.55 -5.27
N THR A 41 -6.15 -18.28 -4.25
CA THR A 41 -5.95 -17.73 -2.90
C THR A 41 -4.76 -16.77 -2.84
N LEU A 42 -4.74 -15.90 -1.84
CA LEU A 42 -3.60 -15.02 -1.58
C LEU A 42 -2.29 -15.80 -1.38
N ALA A 43 -2.36 -16.94 -0.68
CA ALA A 43 -1.19 -17.82 -0.49
C ALA A 43 -0.66 -18.39 -1.83
N GLN A 44 -1.55 -18.82 -2.73
CA GLN A 44 -1.17 -19.30 -4.06
C GLN A 44 -0.53 -18.19 -4.91
N THR A 45 -1.10 -16.97 -4.84
CA THR A 45 -0.54 -15.78 -5.52
C THR A 45 0.90 -15.53 -5.08
N CYS A 46 1.16 -15.56 -3.77
CA CYS A 46 2.49 -15.36 -3.22
C CYS A 46 3.46 -16.51 -3.52
N ALA A 47 2.97 -17.77 -3.48
CA ALA A 47 3.76 -18.95 -3.81
C ALA A 47 4.24 -19.00 -5.27
N THR A 48 3.75 -18.12 -6.15
CA THR A 48 4.30 -17.99 -7.52
C THR A 48 5.75 -17.50 -7.54
N GLY A 49 6.20 -16.81 -6.47
CA GLY A 49 7.54 -16.21 -6.39
C GLY A 49 7.78 -15.05 -7.36
N ARG A 50 6.72 -14.51 -8.00
CA ARG A 50 6.84 -13.47 -9.03
C ARG A 50 6.74 -12.05 -8.48
N TYR A 51 6.08 -11.88 -7.34
CA TYR A 51 5.65 -10.59 -6.83
C TYR A 51 6.48 -10.17 -5.63
N ALA A 52 6.89 -8.91 -5.60
CA ALA A 52 7.50 -8.28 -4.43
C ALA A 52 6.43 -7.60 -3.55
N TYR A 53 5.30 -7.21 -4.16
CA TYR A 53 4.20 -6.51 -3.51
C TYR A 53 2.86 -7.14 -3.94
N VAL A 54 1.92 -7.23 -3.02
CA VAL A 54 0.52 -7.62 -3.28
C VAL A 54 -0.40 -6.60 -2.64
N ASN A 55 -1.27 -5.99 -3.45
CA ASN A 55 -2.27 -5.02 -3.02
C ASN A 55 -3.63 -5.74 -2.89
N ILE A 56 -4.11 -5.90 -1.65
CA ILE A 56 -5.43 -6.48 -1.38
C ILE A 56 -6.49 -5.44 -1.73
N ALA A 57 -7.27 -5.72 -2.77
CA ALA A 57 -8.27 -4.84 -3.34
C ALA A 57 -9.68 -5.35 -2.99
N PHE A 58 -10.58 -4.56 -2.37
CA PHE A 58 -10.43 -3.16 -1.93
C PHE A 58 -11.21 -2.87 -0.66
N LEU A 59 -10.74 -1.90 0.14
CA LEU A 59 -11.60 -1.12 1.03
C LEU A 59 -12.26 -0.01 0.20
N ASN A 60 -13.45 -0.28 -0.34
CA ASN A 60 -14.10 0.58 -1.33
C ASN A 60 -15.28 1.39 -0.77
N LYS A 61 -15.52 1.37 0.54
CA LYS A 61 -16.51 2.22 1.21
C LYS A 61 -15.94 2.71 2.53
N PHE A 62 -15.81 4.02 2.70
CA PHE A 62 -15.32 4.66 3.93
C PHE A 62 -15.52 6.18 3.88
N GLY A 63 -15.31 6.82 5.04
CA GLY A 63 -15.36 8.27 5.20
C GLY A 63 -16.76 8.87 5.14
N ASN A 64 -16.86 10.17 5.40
CA ASN A 64 -18.12 10.90 5.57
C ASN A 64 -19.09 10.24 6.58
N GLY A 65 -18.54 9.72 7.69
CA GLY A 65 -19.31 9.06 8.75
C GLY A 65 -19.83 7.66 8.42
N GLN A 66 -19.45 7.09 7.26
CA GLN A 66 -19.82 5.72 6.91
C GLN A 66 -19.02 4.69 7.72
N THR A 67 -19.65 3.56 8.04
CA THR A 67 -18.93 2.36 8.49
C THR A 67 -18.08 1.82 7.33
N PRO A 68 -16.76 1.69 7.49
CA PRO A 68 -15.94 1.19 6.40
C PRO A 68 -16.24 -0.26 6.06
N GLU A 69 -16.25 -0.57 4.77
CA GLU A 69 -16.60 -1.88 4.24
C GLU A 69 -15.62 -2.28 3.13
N MET A 70 -15.24 -3.55 3.14
CA MET A 70 -14.34 -4.15 2.17
C MET A 70 -15.13 -4.99 1.17
N ASN A 71 -14.60 -5.13 -0.04
CA ASN A 71 -15.10 -6.08 -1.02
C ASN A 71 -13.94 -6.92 -1.54
N LEU A 72 -14.00 -8.24 -1.33
CA LEU A 72 -13.06 -9.23 -1.90
C LEU A 72 -13.76 -10.17 -2.89
N ALA A 73 -14.71 -9.63 -3.65
CA ALA A 73 -15.51 -10.33 -4.64
C ALA A 73 -16.02 -11.71 -4.14
N GLY A 74 -15.61 -12.78 -4.82
CA GLY A 74 -16.01 -14.16 -4.50
C GLY A 74 -15.13 -14.87 -3.47
N HIS A 75 -14.08 -14.24 -2.93
CA HIS A 75 -13.14 -14.92 -2.02
C HIS A 75 -13.73 -15.17 -0.63
N CYS A 76 -14.45 -14.18 -0.09
CA CYS A 76 -15.04 -14.23 1.24
C CYS A 76 -16.06 -13.10 1.42
N ASN A 77 -16.89 -13.20 2.46
CA ASN A 77 -17.82 -12.15 2.84
C ASN A 77 -17.31 -11.44 4.12
N PRO A 78 -16.98 -10.14 4.07
CA PRO A 78 -16.53 -9.43 5.27
C PRO A 78 -17.67 -9.08 6.23
N ALA A 79 -18.92 -8.98 5.76
CA ALA A 79 -20.07 -8.59 6.58
C ALA A 79 -20.40 -9.62 7.69
N ASN A 80 -19.99 -10.88 7.52
CA ASN A 80 -20.15 -11.94 8.52
C ASN A 80 -18.81 -12.36 9.17
N GLY A 81 -17.73 -11.59 8.97
CA GLY A 81 -16.40 -11.93 9.47
C GLY A 81 -15.69 -13.08 8.73
N GLY A 82 -16.24 -13.52 7.59
CA GLY A 82 -15.71 -14.65 6.81
C GLY A 82 -14.34 -14.39 6.16
N CYS A 83 -13.90 -13.13 6.08
CA CYS A 83 -12.61 -12.78 5.48
C CYS A 83 -11.40 -12.91 6.41
N THR A 84 -11.59 -13.32 7.66
CA THR A 84 -10.49 -13.64 8.59
C THR A 84 -9.58 -14.76 8.09
N ILE A 85 -10.08 -15.62 7.19
CA ILE A 85 -9.31 -16.69 6.53
C ILE A 85 -8.13 -16.15 5.70
N VAL A 86 -8.19 -14.89 5.26
CA VAL A 86 -7.14 -14.23 4.47
C VAL A 86 -5.87 -13.99 5.31
N SER A 87 -5.98 -13.94 6.65
CA SER A 87 -4.84 -13.76 7.58
C SER A 87 -3.71 -14.75 7.32
N GLY A 88 -4.04 -16.03 7.07
CA GLY A 88 -3.05 -17.07 6.78
C GLY A 88 -2.28 -16.79 5.49
N GLY A 89 -2.97 -16.32 4.45
CA GLY A 89 -2.36 -15.91 3.19
C GLY A 89 -1.41 -14.73 3.36
N ILE A 90 -1.84 -13.69 4.09
CA ILE A 90 -1.01 -12.50 4.38
C ILE A 90 0.31 -12.92 5.04
N LYS A 91 0.22 -13.72 6.12
CA LYS A 91 1.41 -14.19 6.85
C LYS A 91 2.31 -15.05 5.97
N SER A 92 1.74 -15.89 5.11
CA SER A 92 2.50 -16.71 4.16
C SER A 92 3.27 -15.86 3.13
N CYS A 93 2.66 -14.78 2.62
CA CYS A 93 3.34 -13.82 1.75
C CYS A 93 4.50 -13.11 2.48
N GLN A 94 4.23 -12.61 3.68
CA GLN A 94 5.22 -11.88 4.48
C GLN A 94 6.43 -12.75 4.87
N GLN A 95 6.21 -14.03 5.17
CA GLN A 95 7.29 -15.01 5.41
C GLN A 95 8.20 -15.20 4.20
N GLN A 96 7.70 -14.96 2.99
CA GLN A 96 8.46 -14.99 1.74
C GLN A 96 9.11 -13.63 1.40
N GLY A 97 8.99 -12.64 2.27
CA GLY A 97 9.51 -11.29 2.05
C GLY A 97 8.63 -10.39 1.18
N ILE A 98 7.46 -10.88 0.76
CA ILE A 98 6.49 -10.13 -0.05
C ILE A 98 5.75 -9.13 0.84
N LYS A 99 5.65 -7.88 0.41
CA LYS A 99 4.89 -6.84 1.11
C LYS A 99 3.42 -6.92 0.75
N VAL A 100 2.55 -6.91 1.76
CA VAL A 100 1.10 -6.98 1.55
C VAL A 100 0.46 -5.69 2.04
N LEU A 101 -0.14 -4.95 1.11
CA LEU A 101 -0.79 -3.67 1.37
C LEU A 101 -2.30 -3.82 1.24
N LEU A 102 -3.07 -3.00 1.97
CA LEU A 102 -4.49 -2.82 1.70
C LEU A 102 -4.68 -1.66 0.73
N SER A 103 -5.38 -1.91 -0.37
CA SER A 103 -5.74 -0.86 -1.31
C SER A 103 -7.08 -0.21 -0.96
N LEU A 104 -7.07 1.12 -0.90
CA LEU A 104 -8.23 1.96 -0.69
C LEU A 104 -8.78 2.42 -2.04
N GLY A 105 -10.10 2.38 -2.18
CA GLY A 105 -10.78 2.96 -3.34
C GLY A 105 -11.11 1.93 -4.41
N GLY A 106 -10.47 2.04 -5.57
CA GLY A 106 -10.77 1.32 -6.81
C GLY A 106 -11.83 2.01 -7.66
N GLY A 107 -11.97 1.58 -8.92
CA GLY A 107 -12.91 2.19 -9.88
C GLY A 107 -14.40 2.06 -9.54
N ILE A 108 -14.77 1.22 -8.56
CA ILE A 108 -16.15 1.08 -8.06
C ILE A 108 -16.14 1.13 -6.53
N GLY A 109 -16.79 2.15 -5.96
CA GLY A 109 -16.93 2.29 -4.51
C GLY A 109 -17.69 3.55 -4.09
N ASN A 110 -17.92 3.69 -2.78
CA ASN A 110 -18.46 4.88 -2.15
C ASN A 110 -17.52 5.38 -1.04
N TYR A 111 -16.43 6.02 -1.46
CA TYR A 111 -15.38 6.52 -0.59
C TYR A 111 -15.13 8.01 -0.82
N THR A 112 -14.84 8.72 0.26
CA THR A 112 -14.48 10.13 0.24
C THR A 112 -13.85 10.51 1.58
N LEU A 113 -13.28 11.71 1.68
CA LEU A 113 -12.91 12.33 2.94
C LEU A 113 -13.60 13.70 3.02
N ALA A 114 -14.46 13.89 4.02
CA ALA A 114 -15.25 15.10 4.16
C ALA A 114 -14.48 16.26 4.82
N SER A 115 -13.47 15.92 5.64
CA SER A 115 -12.65 16.89 6.38
C SER A 115 -11.31 16.27 6.79
N LYS A 116 -10.40 17.11 7.30
CA LYS A 116 -9.16 16.65 7.93
C LYS A 116 -9.39 15.76 9.16
N ASP A 117 -10.45 16.01 9.93
CA ASP A 117 -10.80 15.15 11.06
C ASP A 117 -11.37 13.81 10.59
N ASP A 118 -12.13 13.80 9.49
CA ASP A 118 -12.57 12.56 8.83
C ASP A 118 -11.36 11.73 8.34
N ALA A 119 -10.35 12.38 7.74
CA ALA A 119 -9.09 11.74 7.38
C ALA A 119 -8.36 11.13 8.58
N ARG A 120 -8.37 11.82 9.74
CA ARG A 120 -7.81 11.26 10.99
C ARG A 120 -8.59 10.04 11.46
N ASN A 121 -9.92 10.11 11.47
CA ASN A 121 -10.77 8.99 11.88
C ASN A 121 -10.56 7.76 11.00
N VAL A 122 -10.44 7.96 9.68
CA VAL A 122 -10.12 6.88 8.73
C VAL A 122 -8.72 6.33 9.00
N ALA A 123 -7.71 7.18 9.25
CA ALA A 123 -6.36 6.72 9.60
C ALA A 123 -6.34 5.84 10.86
N ASP A 124 -7.07 6.25 11.90
CA ASP A 124 -7.17 5.49 13.16
C ASP A 124 -7.93 4.18 12.97
N TYR A 125 -8.97 4.17 12.13
CA TYR A 125 -9.66 2.95 11.74
C TYR A 125 -8.73 1.97 11.02
N LEU A 126 -7.97 2.45 10.02
CA LEU A 126 -7.01 1.63 9.28
C LEU A 126 -5.92 1.07 10.19
N TRP A 127 -5.40 1.92 11.09
CA TRP A 127 -4.39 1.52 12.06
C TRP A 127 -4.86 0.37 12.94
N ASN A 128 -6.06 0.49 13.51
CA ASN A 128 -6.60 -0.47 14.47
C ASN A 128 -7.12 -1.76 13.83
N ASN A 129 -7.63 -1.71 12.60
CA ASN A 129 -8.27 -2.85 11.96
C ASN A 129 -7.38 -3.63 11.00
N PHE A 130 -6.32 -3.01 10.45
CA PHE A 130 -5.47 -3.63 9.42
C PHE A 130 -3.97 -3.54 9.71
N LEU A 131 -3.53 -2.51 10.43
CA LEU A 131 -2.11 -2.29 10.75
C LEU A 131 -1.82 -2.67 12.20
N GLY A 132 -0.90 -1.96 12.85
CA GLY A 132 -0.32 -2.32 14.16
C GLY A 132 -1.16 -1.98 15.38
N GLY A 133 -2.32 -1.36 15.20
CA GLY A 133 -3.27 -1.09 16.28
C GLY A 133 -4.05 -2.33 16.70
N GLN A 134 -5.07 -2.13 17.54
CA GLN A 134 -5.86 -3.22 18.12
C GLN A 134 -7.34 -3.00 17.85
N SER A 135 -8.04 -4.08 17.48
CA SER A 135 -9.48 -4.12 17.26
C SER A 135 -9.96 -5.54 17.53
N SER A 136 -11.14 -5.69 18.14
CA SER A 136 -11.76 -6.99 18.37
C SER A 136 -12.41 -7.58 17.11
N SER A 137 -12.55 -6.78 16.05
CA SER A 137 -13.28 -7.14 14.83
C SER A 137 -12.50 -6.80 13.57
N ARG A 138 -11.25 -7.27 13.49
CA ARG A 138 -10.37 -7.04 12.32
C ARG A 138 -10.89 -7.80 11.08
N PRO A 139 -11.20 -7.12 9.96
CA PRO A 139 -11.85 -7.77 8.82
C PRO A 139 -11.05 -8.92 8.17
N LEU A 140 -9.72 -8.80 8.17
CA LEU A 140 -8.79 -9.81 7.63
C LEU A 140 -8.13 -10.66 8.71
N GLY A 141 -8.68 -10.63 9.94
CA GLY A 141 -8.14 -11.35 11.07
C GLY A 141 -6.93 -10.67 11.72
N ASP A 142 -6.08 -11.46 12.37
CA ASP A 142 -5.00 -11.01 13.24
C ASP A 142 -3.72 -10.62 12.51
N ALA A 143 -3.64 -10.81 11.19
CA ALA A 143 -2.49 -10.36 10.41
C ALA A 143 -2.37 -8.82 10.45
N VAL A 144 -1.12 -8.36 10.48
CA VAL A 144 -0.75 -6.95 10.41
C VAL A 144 -0.21 -6.71 9.00
N LEU A 145 -0.90 -5.89 8.23
CA LEU A 145 -0.46 -5.52 6.88
C LEU A 145 0.79 -4.65 6.93
N ASP A 146 1.57 -4.68 5.84
CA ASP A 146 2.78 -3.87 5.70
C ASP A 146 2.43 -2.40 5.45
N GLY A 147 1.29 -2.12 4.80
CA GLY A 147 0.99 -0.77 4.37
C GLY A 147 -0.40 -0.54 3.76
N ILE A 148 -0.56 0.68 3.24
CA ILE A 148 -1.79 1.17 2.60
C ILE A 148 -1.44 1.65 1.18
N ASP A 149 -2.22 1.22 0.21
CA ASP A 149 -2.18 1.64 -1.17
C ASP A 149 -3.37 2.57 -1.48
N PHE A 150 -3.10 3.69 -2.14
CA PHE A 150 -4.10 4.71 -2.47
C PHE A 150 -4.47 4.61 -3.95
N ASP A 151 -5.50 3.81 -4.24
CA ASP A 151 -6.10 3.68 -5.58
C ASP A 151 -7.36 4.53 -5.67
N ILE A 152 -7.17 5.85 -5.57
CA ILE A 152 -8.26 6.82 -5.54
C ILE A 152 -8.57 7.25 -6.97
N GLU A 153 -9.66 6.75 -7.56
CA GLU A 153 -10.01 7.02 -8.96
C GLU A 153 -11.18 8.01 -9.12
N GLN A 154 -11.90 8.31 -8.04
CA GLN A 154 -13.10 9.15 -8.05
C GLN A 154 -13.32 9.91 -6.74
N GLY A 155 -14.27 10.85 -6.75
CA GLY A 155 -14.66 11.63 -5.58
C GLY A 155 -13.84 12.92 -5.40
N SER A 156 -13.70 13.35 -4.15
CA SER A 156 -12.94 14.55 -3.76
C SER A 156 -11.44 14.29 -3.84
N ALA A 157 -10.66 15.28 -4.28
CA ALA A 157 -9.19 15.25 -4.22
C ALA A 157 -8.62 15.73 -2.86
N LEU A 158 -9.49 16.18 -1.94
CA LEU A 158 -9.07 16.78 -0.68
C LEU A 158 -8.73 15.73 0.39
N TYR A 159 -7.82 16.10 1.28
CA TYR A 159 -7.47 15.39 2.54
C TYR A 159 -6.76 14.03 2.41
N TRP A 160 -6.50 13.52 1.21
CA TRP A 160 -5.68 12.31 1.03
C TRP A 160 -4.25 12.48 1.58
N GLU A 161 -3.69 13.68 1.47
CA GLU A 161 -2.41 14.02 2.10
C GLU A 161 -2.47 13.97 3.62
N ASP A 162 -3.55 14.48 4.22
CA ASP A 162 -3.74 14.42 5.66
C ASP A 162 -3.85 12.95 6.12
N LEU A 163 -4.59 12.11 5.38
CA LEU A 163 -4.68 10.67 5.65
C LEU A 163 -3.31 10.00 5.62
N ALA A 164 -2.52 10.18 4.55
CA ALA A 164 -1.17 9.63 4.43
C ALA A 164 -0.27 10.10 5.60
N ARG A 165 -0.34 11.39 5.95
CA ARG A 165 0.42 11.97 7.06
C ARG A 165 0.02 11.37 8.41
N PHE A 166 -1.27 11.14 8.65
CA PHE A 166 -1.73 10.51 9.90
C PHE A 166 -1.29 9.04 9.98
N LEU A 167 -1.35 8.29 8.87
CA LEU A 167 -0.85 6.91 8.81
C LEU A 167 0.66 6.83 9.11
N SER A 168 1.47 7.74 8.56
CA SER A 168 2.91 7.77 8.80
C SER A 168 3.31 8.04 10.27
N LYS A 169 2.39 8.60 11.08
CA LYS A 169 2.66 8.98 12.47
C LYS A 169 2.45 7.85 13.48
N HIS A 170 1.84 6.73 13.10
CA HIS A 170 1.50 5.63 14.02
C HIS A 170 2.71 4.76 14.48
N GLY A 171 3.94 5.26 14.32
CA GLY A 171 5.14 4.80 15.03
C GLY A 171 5.88 3.58 14.46
N ARG A 172 5.18 2.64 13.80
CA ARG A 172 5.83 1.60 12.96
C ARG A 172 5.97 2.09 11.53
N LYS A 173 6.95 1.54 10.80
CA LYS A 173 7.11 1.78 9.36
C LYS A 173 5.87 1.20 8.64
N VAL A 174 4.96 2.08 8.26
CA VAL A 174 3.79 1.79 7.41
C VAL A 174 4.20 2.13 5.98
N TYR A 175 4.19 1.13 5.09
CA TYR A 175 4.39 1.40 3.67
C TYR A 175 3.18 2.16 3.13
N LEU A 176 3.44 3.16 2.32
CA LEU A 176 2.41 3.93 1.66
C LEU A 176 2.69 3.85 0.16
N ALA A 177 1.70 3.46 -0.61
CA ALA A 177 1.77 3.36 -2.07
C ALA A 177 0.61 4.14 -2.69
N ALA A 178 0.73 4.50 -3.95
CA ALA A 178 -0.34 5.17 -4.68
C ALA A 178 -0.43 4.67 -6.12
N ALA A 179 -1.65 4.68 -6.62
CA ALA A 179 -2.04 4.23 -7.95
C ALA A 179 -2.67 5.36 -8.79
N PRO A 180 -1.92 6.44 -9.11
CA PRO A 180 -2.45 7.51 -9.96
C PRO A 180 -2.70 7.01 -11.39
N GLN A 181 -3.67 7.64 -12.05
CA GLN A 181 -3.89 7.47 -13.48
C GLN A 181 -2.75 8.09 -14.29
N CYS A 182 -2.56 7.60 -15.52
CA CYS A 182 -1.48 8.06 -16.40
C CYS A 182 -1.61 9.52 -16.88
N ARG A 183 -2.78 10.16 -16.68
CA ARG A 183 -2.99 11.55 -17.11
C ARG A 183 -2.40 12.49 -16.06
N PHE A 184 -1.32 13.18 -16.42
CA PHE A 184 -0.66 14.11 -15.51
C PHE A 184 -1.19 15.55 -15.63
N PRO A 185 -1.48 16.24 -14.51
CA PRO A 185 -1.51 15.71 -13.14
C PRO A 185 -2.80 14.93 -12.84
N ASP A 186 -2.71 13.91 -11.98
CA ASP A 186 -3.83 13.02 -11.66
C ASP A 186 -4.94 13.74 -10.90
N ARG A 187 -6.17 13.70 -11.40
CA ARG A 187 -7.27 14.52 -10.86
C ARG A 187 -7.65 14.17 -9.41
N ALA A 188 -7.50 12.92 -8.99
CA ALA A 188 -7.97 12.43 -7.71
C ALA A 188 -6.89 12.51 -6.61
N LEU A 189 -5.61 12.38 -6.98
CA LEU A 189 -4.46 12.49 -6.10
C LEU A 189 -3.75 13.87 -6.18
N LEU A 190 -4.42 14.85 -6.78
CA LEU A 190 -3.93 16.22 -6.93
C LEU A 190 -3.94 17.01 -5.60
N ASP A 191 -2.86 16.84 -4.83
CA ASP A 191 -1.99 17.96 -4.45
C ASP A 191 -0.56 17.56 -4.85
N SER A 192 0.14 18.45 -5.56
CA SER A 192 1.52 18.27 -6.00
C SER A 192 2.50 17.86 -4.89
N SER A 193 2.13 18.08 -3.62
CA SER A 193 2.83 17.63 -2.41
C SER A 193 2.84 16.11 -2.25
N MET A 194 1.75 15.41 -2.59
CA MET A 194 1.64 13.95 -2.43
C MET A 194 2.56 13.26 -3.43
N ALA A 195 2.46 13.56 -4.71
CA ALA A 195 3.37 13.01 -5.73
C ALA A 195 4.84 13.18 -5.32
N SER A 196 5.22 14.36 -4.79
CA SER A 196 6.59 14.59 -4.30
C SER A 196 6.96 13.79 -3.04
N GLN A 197 6.02 13.53 -2.13
CA GLN A 197 6.23 12.68 -0.95
C GLN A 197 6.33 11.19 -1.32
N PHE A 198 5.60 10.76 -2.37
CA PHE A 198 5.69 9.42 -2.93
C PHE A 198 6.98 9.20 -3.74
N ASP A 199 7.49 10.23 -4.45
CA ASP A 199 8.73 10.14 -5.26
C ASP A 199 10.03 10.29 -4.45
N SER A 200 10.02 11.13 -3.41
CA SER A 200 11.24 11.49 -2.66
C SER A 200 11.55 10.55 -1.49
N ALA A 201 10.65 9.65 -1.15
CA ALA A 201 10.84 8.67 -0.09
C ALA A 201 11.19 7.30 -0.70
N PRO A 202 12.36 6.70 -0.39
CA PRO A 202 12.76 5.38 -0.89
C PRO A 202 11.87 4.22 -0.40
N GLU A 203 10.76 4.53 0.26
CA GLU A 203 9.82 3.62 0.91
C GLU A 203 8.40 3.73 0.34
N PHE A 204 8.17 4.71 -0.55
CA PHE A 204 6.92 4.90 -1.25
C PHE A 204 7.06 4.38 -2.68
N ALA A 205 6.14 3.52 -3.11
CA ALA A 205 6.09 3.02 -4.47
C ALA A 205 4.96 3.74 -5.21
N ILE A 206 5.30 4.52 -6.25
CA ILE A 206 4.32 4.98 -7.23
C ILE A 206 4.12 3.83 -8.21
N LEU A 207 2.99 3.16 -8.11
CA LEU A 207 2.55 2.21 -9.12
C LEU A 207 1.66 2.99 -10.07
N CYS A 208 2.16 3.41 -11.23
CA CYS A 208 1.25 3.95 -12.23
C CYS A 208 0.35 2.80 -12.67
N SER A 209 -0.92 2.85 -12.28
CA SER A 209 -1.91 1.85 -12.70
C SER A 209 -2.02 1.95 -14.22
N ILE A 210 -1.40 0.99 -14.91
CA ILE A 210 -1.78 0.69 -16.30
C ILE A 210 -3.16 0.06 -16.18
N VAL A 211 -4.19 0.91 -16.08
CA VAL A 211 -5.58 0.51 -16.21
C VAL A 211 -5.72 0.00 -17.64
N SER A 212 -5.47 -1.29 -17.83
CA SER A 212 -6.05 -2.05 -18.93
C SER A 212 -7.52 -2.29 -18.57
N ALA A 213 -8.32 -1.22 -18.62
CA ALA A 213 -9.75 -1.36 -18.85
C ALA A 213 -9.91 -1.91 -20.27
N SER A 214 -9.96 -3.23 -20.41
CA SER A 214 -10.66 -3.85 -21.54
C SER A 214 -12.16 -3.72 -21.25
N PRO A 215 -12.93 -2.89 -21.98
CA PRO A 215 -14.32 -2.57 -21.65
C PRO A 215 -15.33 -3.69 -21.91
N LEU A 216 -14.91 -4.96 -21.99
CA LEU A 216 -15.67 -6.01 -22.67
C LEU A 216 -16.12 -7.18 -21.79
N LEU A 217 -16.12 -7.06 -20.45
CA LEU A 217 -16.51 -8.18 -19.57
C LEU A 217 -17.53 -7.86 -18.48
N PHE A 218 -18.34 -6.81 -18.68
CA PHE A 218 -19.63 -6.67 -18.00
C PHE A 218 -20.75 -6.53 -19.04
N ALA A 219 -21.14 -7.67 -19.60
CA ALA A 219 -22.43 -7.91 -20.23
C ALA A 219 -22.87 -9.33 -19.87
#